data_AF-A0A918HJE4-F1
#
_entry.id   AF-A0A918HJE4-F1
#
_cell.length_a   1.000
_cell.length_b   1.000
_cell.length_c   1.000
_cell.angle_alpha   90.00
_cell.angle_beta   90.00
_cell.angle_gamma   90.00
#
_symmetry.space_group_name_H-M   'P 1'
#
loop_
_entity.id
_entity.type
_entity.pdbx_description
1 polymer ?
#
loop_
_entity_poly.entity_id
_entity_poly.type
_entity_poly.pdbx_seq_one_letter_code
_entity_poly.pdbx_strand_id
1 'polypeptide(L)'
;MAKTQLNVRVDEGTAQAARERATARGISVNRYIEELVRRDAGEIGHTFVEAAADFMKQYEGVFAEEFDGAAPARAKPGAGEDREGGPREGRR
;
A
#
# COMPACT_ATOMS: atom_id res chain seq x y z
N MET A 1 -6.90 -21.22 12.00
CA MET A 1 -6.35 -21.26 10.62
C MET A 1 -5.02 -21.99 10.64
N ALA A 2 -4.77 -22.87 9.67
CA ALA A 2 -3.45 -23.50 9.52
C ALA A 2 -2.40 -22.44 9.15
N LYS A 3 -1.17 -22.58 9.64
CA LYS A 3 -0.07 -21.69 9.28
C LYS A 3 0.43 -22.02 7.87
N THR A 4 0.54 -21.00 7.02
CA THR A 4 1.16 -21.13 5.69
C THR A 4 2.68 -21.05 5.82
N GLN A 5 3.41 -21.90 5.10
CA GLN A 5 4.88 -21.85 5.06
C GLN A 5 5.37 -20.84 4.01
N LEU A 6 6.39 -20.05 4.37
CA LEU A 6 7.08 -19.12 3.48
C LEU A 6 8.59 -19.41 3.56
N ASN A 7 9.20 -19.74 2.41
CA ASN A 7 10.63 -19.98 2.31
C ASN A 7 11.34 -18.67 1.91
N VAL A 8 12.18 -18.12 2.78
CA VAL A 8 12.92 -16.87 2.54
C VAL A 8 14.41 -17.13 2.66
N ARG A 9 15.20 -16.64 1.69
CA ARG A 9 16.66 -16.58 1.79
C ARG A 9 17.04 -15.18 2.24
N VAL A 10 17.91 -15.10 3.23
CA VAL A 10 18.46 -13.84 3.77
C VAL A 10 19.95 -13.99 3.95
N ASP A 11 20.66 -12.87 4.02
CA ASP A 11 22.06 -12.87 4.43
C ASP A 11 22.21 -13.26 5.91
N GLU A 12 23.43 -13.65 6.27
CA GLU A 12 23.76 -14.13 7.61
C GLU A 12 23.51 -13.08 8.69
N GLY A 13 23.82 -11.80 8.41
CA GLY A 13 23.63 -10.69 9.34
C GLY A 13 22.16 -10.46 9.67
N THR A 14 21.30 -10.48 8.64
CA THR A 14 19.84 -10.37 8.81
C THR A 14 19.28 -11.55 9.61
N ALA A 15 19.72 -12.78 9.30
CA ALA A 15 19.29 -13.97 10.05
C ALA A 15 19.70 -13.88 11.53
N GLN A 16 20.91 -13.38 11.80
CA GLN A 16 21.44 -13.22 13.15
C GLN A 16 20.69 -12.14 13.92
N ALA A 17 20.44 -10.99 13.31
CA ALA A 17 19.65 -9.92 13.91
C ALA A 17 18.24 -10.40 14.28
N ALA A 18 17.58 -11.16 13.40
CA ALA A 18 16.26 -11.73 13.69
C ALA A 18 16.29 -12.70 14.89
N ARG A 19 17.33 -13.54 14.97
CA ARG A 19 17.53 -14.45 16.11
C ARG A 19 17.73 -13.71 17.42
N GLU A 20 18.64 -12.74 17.46
CA GLU A 20 18.94 -11.97 18.67
C GLU A 20 17.71 -11.21 19.18
N ARG A 21 16.95 -10.60 18.27
CA ARG A 21 15.72 -9.86 18.60
C ARG A 21 14.60 -10.79 19.08
N ALA A 22 14.49 -11.99 18.51
CA ALA A 22 13.53 -12.99 18.96
C ALA A 22 13.88 -13.51 20.36
N THR A 23 15.16 -13.85 20.60
CA THR A 23 15.66 -14.30 21.90
C THR A 23 15.48 -13.25 22.98
N ALA A 24 15.81 -11.98 22.69
CA ALA A 24 15.62 -10.87 23.63
C ALA A 24 14.16 -10.68 24.06
N ARG A 25 13.21 -11.13 23.22
CA ARG A 25 11.75 -11.09 23.50
C ARG A 25 11.20 -12.42 24.02
N GLY A 26 12.03 -13.46 24.16
CA GLY A 26 11.60 -14.79 24.58
C GLY A 26 10.63 -15.48 23.60
N ILE A 27 10.67 -15.11 22.32
CA ILE A 27 9.79 -15.66 21.28
C ILE A 27 10.59 -16.41 20.20
N SER A 28 9.92 -17.27 19.44
CA SER A 28 10.57 -17.92 18.29
C SER A 28 10.83 -16.93 17.17
N VAL A 29 11.87 -17.20 16.38
CA VAL A 29 12.22 -16.39 15.19
C VAL A 29 11.06 -16.29 14.22
N ASN A 30 10.34 -17.39 13.97
CA ASN A 30 9.19 -17.40 13.09
C ASN A 30 8.07 -16.47 13.60
N ARG A 31 7.84 -16.45 14.93
CA ARG A 31 6.86 -15.55 15.54
C ARG A 31 7.32 -14.09 15.45
N TYR A 32 8.60 -13.83 15.67
CA TYR A 32 9.18 -12.50 15.51
C TYR A 32 9.01 -11.96 14.08
N ILE A 33 9.32 -12.78 13.07
CA ILE A 33 9.16 -12.43 11.65
C ILE A 33 7.69 -12.19 11.32
N GLU A 34 6.78 -13.05 11.79
CA GLU A 34 5.34 -12.88 11.59
C GLU A 34 4.84 -11.54 12.14
N GLU A 35 5.29 -11.14 13.34
CA GLU A 35 4.92 -9.85 13.93
C GLU A 35 5.58 -8.67 13.21
N LEU A 36 6.82 -8.82 12.75
CA LEU A 36 7.52 -7.80 11.98
C LEU A 36 6.79 -7.53 10.67
N VAL A 37 6.46 -8.57 9.91
CA VAL A 37 5.70 -8.48 8.65
C VAL A 37 4.29 -7.95 8.90
N ARG A 38 3.64 -8.33 10.00
CA ARG A 38 2.31 -7.81 10.34
C ARG A 38 2.33 -6.32 10.66
N ARG A 39 3.35 -5.82 11.37
CA ARG A 39 3.51 -4.38 11.65
C ARG A 39 3.76 -3.62 10.35
N ASP A 40 4.69 -4.13 9.54
CA ASP A 40 5.02 -3.58 8.23
C ASP A 40 3.79 -3.52 7.31
N ALA A 41 2.99 -4.58 7.27
CA ALA A 41 1.74 -4.63 6.49
C ALA A 41 0.59 -3.83 7.11
N GLY A 42 0.62 -3.59 8.42
CA GLY A 42 -0.49 -3.03 9.20
C GLY A 42 -0.43 -1.52 9.44
N GLU A 43 0.71 -0.86 9.25
CA GLU A 43 0.90 0.51 9.74
C GLU A 43 0.72 1.64 8.71
N ILE A 44 0.59 1.40 7.40
CA ILE A 44 0.58 2.51 6.41
C ILE A 44 -0.67 2.60 5.55
N GLY A 45 -1.29 1.47 5.16
CA GLY A 45 -2.37 1.51 4.17
C GLY A 45 -3.76 1.80 4.74
N HIS A 46 -4.18 1.04 5.75
CA HIS A 46 -5.61 0.98 6.11
C HIS A 46 -6.01 2.08 7.09
N THR A 47 -5.28 2.21 8.20
CA THR A 47 -5.57 3.19 9.26
C THR A 47 -5.43 4.63 8.78
N PHE A 48 -4.49 4.91 7.86
CA PHE A 48 -4.33 6.23 7.26
C PHE A 48 -5.47 6.58 6.31
N VAL A 49 -5.93 5.62 5.49
CA VAL A 49 -7.06 5.82 4.57
C VAL A 49 -8.37 5.95 5.34
N GLU A 50 -8.58 5.18 6.41
CA GLU A 50 -9.75 5.30 7.26
C GLU A 50 -9.77 6.63 8.03
N ALA A 51 -8.63 7.06 8.59
CA ALA A 51 -8.52 8.36 9.24
C ALA A 51 -8.71 9.53 8.25
N ALA A 52 -8.17 9.42 7.02
CA ALA A 52 -8.38 10.40 5.97
C ALA A 52 -9.85 10.42 5.48
N ALA A 53 -10.49 9.26 5.39
CA ALA A 53 -11.90 9.15 5.02
C ALA A 53 -12.82 9.74 6.10
N ASP A 54 -12.52 9.51 7.38
CA ASP A 54 -13.29 10.10 8.47
C ASP A 54 -13.03 11.60 8.63
N PHE A 55 -11.80 12.08 8.39
CA PHE A 55 -11.51 13.50 8.28
C PHE A 55 -12.31 14.16 7.14
N MET A 56 -12.35 13.56 5.95
CA MET A 56 -13.11 14.08 4.80
C MET A 56 -14.62 14.12 5.08
N LYS A 57 -15.18 13.13 5.77
CA LYS A 57 -16.60 13.12 6.19
C LYS A 57 -16.91 14.20 7.23
N GLN A 58 -16.00 14.43 8.19
CA GLN A 58 -16.21 15.42 9.24
C GLN A 58 -16.09 16.86 8.74
N TYR A 59 -15.33 17.10 7.67
CA TYR A 59 -15.16 18.41 7.07
C TYR A 59 -16.13 18.71 5.90
N GLU A 60 -16.94 17.75 5.47
CA GLU A 60 -17.93 17.92 4.39
C GLU A 60 -18.95 19.02 4.71
N GLY A 61 -19.37 19.13 5.99
CA GLY A 61 -20.28 20.19 6.44
C GLY A 61 -19.65 21.59 6.50
N VAL A 62 -18.33 21.67 6.70
CA VAL A 62 -17.60 22.96 6.80
C VAL A 62 -17.16 23.45 5.42
N PHE A 63 -16.77 22.53 4.52
CA PHE A 63 -16.43 22.86 3.14
C PHE A 63 -17.63 23.32 2.30
N ALA A 64 -18.81 22.76 2.56
CA ALA A 64 -20.03 23.12 1.83
C ALA A 64 -20.52 24.54 2.16
N GLU A 65 -20.26 25.05 3.37
CA GLU A 65 -20.61 26.42 3.75
C GLU A 65 -19.60 27.47 3.25
N GLU A 66 -18.33 27.09 3.01
CA GLU A 66 -17.29 28.02 2.56
C GLU A 66 -17.06 28.03 1.02
N PHE A 67 -17.51 27.00 0.30
CA PHE A 67 -17.44 26.93 -1.17
C PHE A 67 -18.82 26.75 -1.82
N ASP A 68 -19.69 27.77 -1.70
CA ASP A 68 -20.90 27.87 -2.52
C ASP A 68 -20.54 28.22 -3.99
N GLY A 69 -20.01 27.25 -4.76
CA GLY A 69 -19.98 27.39 -6.23
C GLY A 69 -18.85 26.75 -7.05
N ALA A 70 -18.03 25.82 -6.55
CA ALA A 70 -17.08 25.12 -7.42
C ALA A 70 -17.04 23.62 -7.14
N ALA A 71 -17.75 22.83 -7.97
CA ALA A 71 -17.61 21.39 -7.97
C ALA A 71 -16.16 21.00 -8.30
N PRO A 72 -15.54 20.05 -7.58
CA PRO A 72 -14.19 19.60 -7.90
C PRO A 72 -14.19 18.98 -9.31
N ALA A 73 -13.36 19.53 -10.19
CA ALA A 73 -13.22 19.03 -11.55
C ALA A 73 -12.86 17.55 -11.49
N ARG A 74 -13.79 16.68 -11.93
CA ARG A 74 -13.49 15.29 -12.25
C ARG A 74 -12.32 15.28 -13.22
N ALA A 75 -11.13 14.94 -12.73
CA ALA A 75 -10.00 14.62 -13.58
C ALA A 75 -10.40 13.38 -14.39
N LYS A 76 -10.69 13.58 -15.68
CA LYS A 76 -10.94 12.48 -16.62
C LYS A 76 -9.64 11.67 -16.71
N PRO A 77 -9.65 10.36 -16.38
CA PRO A 77 -8.52 9.53 -16.71
C PRO A 77 -8.55 9.27 -18.22
N GLY A 78 -7.47 9.65 -18.90
CA GLY A 78 -7.11 9.09 -20.22
C GLY A 78 -7.59 9.86 -21.45
N ALA A 79 -7.02 11.04 -21.70
CA ALA A 79 -6.78 11.46 -23.09
C ALA A 79 -5.49 10.76 -23.55
N GLY A 80 -5.63 9.49 -23.92
CA GLY A 80 -4.63 8.68 -24.59
C GLY A 80 -5.20 8.21 -25.91
N GLU A 81 -5.50 9.17 -26.79
CA GLU A 81 -6.08 8.93 -28.11
C GLU A 81 -5.10 9.46 -29.16
N ASP A 82 -4.00 8.72 -29.33
CA ASP A 82 -3.22 8.69 -30.57
C ASP A 82 -3.05 7.21 -30.96
N ARG A 83 -4.18 6.55 -31.22
CA ARG A 83 -4.19 5.42 -32.15
C ARG A 83 -4.30 5.99 -33.55
N GLU A 84 -3.20 6.46 -34.09
CA GLU A 84 -3.09 6.62 -35.53
C GLU A 84 -2.68 5.28 -36.13
N GLY A 85 -3.69 4.49 -36.47
CA GLY A 85 -3.54 3.29 -37.26
C GLY A 85 -3.54 3.63 -38.74
N GLY A 86 -2.44 3.33 -39.43
CA GLY A 86 -2.44 2.94 -40.84
C GLY A 86 -1.17 3.32 -41.61
N PRO A 87 -0.81 2.64 -42.73
CA PRO A 87 -1.18 1.30 -43.19
C PRO A 87 0.05 0.36 -43.31
N ARG A 88 -0.23 -0.90 -43.64
CA ARG A 88 0.76 -1.95 -43.93
C ARG A 88 1.54 -1.65 -45.21
N GLU A 89 2.85 -1.80 -45.20
CA GLU A 89 3.61 -2.17 -46.40
C GLU A 89 4.90 -2.92 -46.02
N GLY A 90 5.10 -4.11 -46.60
CA GLY A 90 6.27 -4.94 -46.36
C GLY A 90 7.37 -4.70 -47.40
N ARG A 91 8.61 -5.06 -47.05
CA ARG A 91 9.60 -5.63 -47.98
C ARG A 91 10.92 -5.92 -47.26
N ARG A 92 11.34 -7.19 -47.41
CA ARG A 92 12.71 -7.70 -47.49
C ARG A 92 13.57 -7.68 -46.23
#